data_AF-A0A7X1AZ90-F1
#
_entry.id   AF-A0A7X1AZ90-F1
#
_cell.length_a   1.000
_cell.length_b   1.000
_cell.length_c   1.000
_cell.angle_alpha   90.00
_cell.angle_beta   90.00
_cell.angle_gamma   90.00
#
_symmetry.space_group_name_H-M   'P 1'
#
loop_
_entity.id
_entity.type
_entity.pdbx_description
1 polymer ?
#
loop_
_entity_poly.entity_id
_entity_poly.type
_entity_poly.pdbx_seq_one_letter_code
_entity_poly.pdbx_strand_id
1 'polypeptide(L)'
;MPHQIFEAQCLEALDRREEALPFYQDILKLEIDYFSNMHLPELPVYQARALQALGQSARAERILRNCLRDWNQSLQEQSAGFFGTTPFFISYVEQESEARTAHFKYLTGKAKWALGDTEGAQKDLEVSQSFDPGKLHAWIDLQELQENLHSN
;
A
#
# COMPACT_ATOMS: atom_id res chain seq x y z
N MET A 1 6.69 10.17 -8.14
CA MET A 1 6.15 10.04 -6.77
C MET A 1 6.33 8.61 -6.25
N PRO A 2 5.70 7.53 -6.77
CA PRO A 2 6.07 6.17 -6.33
C PRO A 2 7.45 5.73 -6.83
N HIS A 3 7.81 6.10 -8.06
CA HIS A 3 9.10 5.73 -8.66
C HIS A 3 10.31 6.22 -7.84
N GLN A 4 10.20 7.34 -7.13
CA GLN A 4 11.29 7.89 -6.32
C GLN A 4 11.61 7.00 -5.11
N ILE A 5 10.61 6.31 -4.55
CA ILE A 5 10.86 5.33 -3.49
C ILE A 5 11.60 4.11 -4.04
N PHE A 6 11.13 3.58 -5.16
CA PHE A 6 11.78 2.43 -5.78
C PHE A 6 13.21 2.79 -6.23
N GLU A 7 13.42 4.00 -6.76
CA GLU A 7 14.74 4.52 -7.09
C GLU A 7 15.64 4.64 -5.85
N ALA A 8 15.13 5.18 -4.73
CA ALA A 8 15.85 5.24 -3.47
C ALA A 8 16.23 3.84 -2.95
N GLN A 9 15.32 2.87 -3.04
CA GLN A 9 15.57 1.48 -2.66
C GLN A 9 16.63 0.84 -3.55
N CYS A 10 16.59 1.06 -4.87
CA CYS A 10 17.62 0.60 -5.80
C CYS A 10 18.98 1.23 -5.48
N LEU A 11 19.02 2.52 -5.16
CA LEU A 11 20.26 3.21 -4.77
C LEU A 11 20.83 2.66 -3.47
N GLU A 12 19.99 2.35 -2.47
CA GLU A 12 20.45 1.68 -1.25
C GLU A 12 20.98 0.27 -1.52
N ALA A 13 20.33 -0.50 -2.40
CA ALA A 13 20.81 -1.83 -2.81
C ALA A 13 22.14 -1.79 -3.58
N LEU A 14 22.49 -0.63 -4.15
CA LEU A 14 23.77 -0.36 -4.82
C LEU A 14 24.81 0.33 -3.92
N ASP A 15 24.59 0.36 -2.59
CA ASP A 15 25.44 1.03 -1.60
C ASP A 15 25.58 2.56 -1.80
N ARG A 16 24.68 3.17 -2.57
CA ARG A 16 24.66 4.62 -2.89
C ARG A 16 23.68 5.38 -2.00
N ARG A 17 23.79 5.15 -0.69
CA ARG A 17 22.83 5.67 0.30
C ARG A 17 22.71 7.20 0.30
N GLU A 18 23.81 7.93 0.13
CA GLU A 18 23.78 9.40 0.13
C GLU A 18 22.89 9.97 -0.98
N GLU A 19 22.82 9.28 -2.12
CA GLU A 19 21.96 9.65 -3.25
C GLU A 19 20.50 9.24 -3.03
N ALA A 20 20.22 8.25 -2.18
CA ALA A 20 18.87 7.82 -1.83
C ALA A 20 18.16 8.79 -0.85
N LEU A 21 18.92 9.45 0.03
CA LEU A 21 18.37 10.30 1.11
C LEU A 21 17.44 11.43 0.62
N PRO A 22 17.76 12.19 -0.45
CA PRO A 22 16.88 13.24 -0.93
C PRO A 22 15.49 12.73 -1.35
N PHE A 23 15.43 11.56 -2.00
CA PHE A 23 14.18 10.96 -2.43
C PHE A 23 13.29 10.56 -1.24
N TYR A 24 13.88 10.00 -0.18
CA TYR A 24 13.15 9.71 1.06
C TYR A 24 12.66 10.98 1.75
N GLN A 25 13.39 12.08 1.68
CA GLN A 25 12.93 13.36 2.24
C GLN A 25 11.80 13.98 1.41
N ASP A 26 11.86 13.87 0.09
CA ASP A 26 10.88 14.48 -0.81
C ASP A 26 9.50 13.85 -0.68
N ILE A 27 9.40 12.53 -0.51
CA ILE A 27 8.08 11.89 -0.32
C ILE A 27 7.41 12.28 1.01
N LEU A 28 8.21 12.63 2.03
CA LEU A 28 7.70 13.07 3.32
C LEU A 28 7.16 14.51 3.29
N LYS A 29 7.47 15.27 2.24
CA LYS A 29 6.89 16.61 2.03
C LYS A 29 5.49 16.54 1.43
N LEU A 30 5.05 15.38 0.95
CA LEU A 30 3.73 15.22 0.37
C LEU A 30 2.67 15.20 1.47
N GLU A 31 1.71 16.09 1.32
CA GLU A 31 0.53 16.11 2.17
C GLU A 31 -0.45 15.04 1.71
N ILE A 32 -1.02 14.31 2.66
CA ILE A 32 -2.11 13.37 2.39
C ILE A 32 -3.39 14.20 2.32
N ASP A 33 -3.89 14.39 1.10
CA ASP A 33 -5.14 15.09 0.81
C ASP A 33 -6.16 14.17 0.12
N TYR A 34 -7.30 14.73 -0.28
CA TYR A 34 -8.36 14.00 -0.97
C TYR A 34 -7.87 13.32 -2.26
N PHE A 35 -7.08 14.02 -3.07
CA PHE A 35 -6.57 13.49 -4.34
C PHE A 35 -5.56 12.37 -4.13
N SER A 36 -4.72 12.51 -3.11
CA SER A 36 -3.74 11.50 -2.72
C SER A 36 -4.45 10.22 -2.27
N ASN A 37 -5.50 10.32 -1.45
CA ASN A 37 -6.30 9.16 -1.06
C ASN A 37 -7.01 8.48 -2.24
N MET A 38 -7.39 9.25 -3.27
CA MET A 38 -8.08 8.72 -4.44
C MET A 38 -7.13 8.09 -5.48
N HIS A 39 -5.94 8.67 -5.68
CA HIS A 39 -5.03 8.30 -6.76
C HIS A 39 -3.75 7.59 -6.32
N LEU A 40 -3.40 7.70 -5.03
CA LEU A 40 -2.22 7.07 -4.43
C LEU A 40 -2.51 6.65 -2.97
N PRO A 41 -3.48 5.74 -2.76
CA PRO A 41 -3.87 5.32 -1.41
C PRO A 41 -2.74 4.65 -0.62
N GLU A 42 -1.69 4.17 -1.30
CA GLU A 42 -0.49 3.58 -0.71
C GLU A 42 0.51 4.61 -0.19
N LEU A 43 0.30 5.92 -0.44
CA LEU A 43 1.21 6.99 -0.03
C LEU A 43 1.67 6.88 1.45
N PRO A 44 0.79 6.59 2.43
CA PRO A 44 1.23 6.46 3.82
C PRO A 44 2.20 5.29 4.03
N VAL A 45 2.07 4.19 3.27
CA VAL A 45 3.01 3.06 3.32
C VAL A 45 4.36 3.47 2.76
N TYR A 46 4.37 4.20 1.65
CA TYR A 46 5.61 4.73 1.07
C TYR A 46 6.31 5.72 2.00
N GLN A 47 5.56 6.60 2.67
CA GLN A 47 6.09 7.49 3.70
C GLN A 47 6.64 6.73 4.90
N ALA A 48 5.97 5.65 5.33
CA ALA A 48 6.47 4.80 6.41
C ALA A 48 7.78 4.09 6.03
N ARG A 49 7.89 3.56 4.81
CA ARG A 49 9.14 2.97 4.29
C ARG A 49 10.29 3.99 4.26
N ALA A 50 10.02 5.21 3.79
CA ALA A 50 11.00 6.30 3.81
C ALA A 50 11.44 6.64 5.24
N LEU A 51 10.50 6.71 6.19
CA LEU A 51 10.83 6.94 7.60
C LEU A 51 11.68 5.81 8.19
N GLN A 52 11.41 4.54 7.84
CA GLN A 52 12.23 3.41 8.26
C GLN A 52 13.66 3.54 7.72
N ALA A 53 13.84 3.86 6.44
CA ALA A 53 15.15 4.08 5.83
C ALA A 53 15.92 5.25 6.47
N LEU A 54 15.21 6.27 6.96
CA LEU A 54 15.77 7.40 7.71
C LEU A 54 15.97 7.11 9.21
N GLY A 55 15.72 5.89 9.68
CA GLY A 55 15.88 5.49 11.09
C GLY A 55 14.77 5.95 12.04
N GLN A 56 13.65 6.45 11.51
CA GLN A 56 12.50 6.94 12.27
C GLN A 56 11.39 5.88 12.42
N SER A 57 11.76 4.65 12.81
CA SER A 57 10.85 3.49 12.82
C SER A 57 9.60 3.69 13.69
N ALA A 58 9.71 4.36 14.85
CA ALA A 58 8.56 4.64 15.71
C ALA A 58 7.51 5.55 15.03
N ARG A 59 7.96 6.51 14.21
CA ARG A 59 7.07 7.38 13.45
C ARG A 59 6.42 6.61 12.31
N ALA A 60 7.18 5.75 11.63
CA ALA A 60 6.68 4.87 10.58
C ALA A 60 5.57 3.95 11.10
N GLU A 61 5.83 3.25 12.21
CA GLU A 61 4.87 2.35 12.85
C GLU A 61 3.56 3.06 13.22
N ARG A 62 3.64 4.27 13.77
CA ARG A 62 2.46 5.07 14.10
C ARG A 62 1.60 5.38 12.87
N ILE A 63 2.22 5.75 11.74
CA ILE A 63 1.50 6.01 10.49
C ILE A 63 0.81 4.74 10.01
N LEU A 64 1.54 3.62 9.95
CA LEU A 64 1.00 2.34 9.49
C LEU A 64 -0.17 1.85 10.36
N ARG A 65 -0.06 1.96 11.68
CA ARG A 65 -1.15 1.56 12.61
C ARG A 65 -2.40 2.42 12.45
N ASN A 66 -2.23 3.73 12.22
CA ASN A 66 -3.37 4.61 11.95
C ASN A 66 -4.08 4.22 10.65
N CYS A 67 -3.32 4.03 9.56
CA CYS A 67 -3.88 3.61 8.28
C CYS A 67 -4.57 2.25 8.37
N LEU A 68 -3.98 1.27 9.07
CA LEU A 68 -4.61 -0.01 9.29
C LEU A 68 -5.95 0.11 10.02
N ARG A 69 -6.03 0.96 11.05
CA ARG A 69 -7.31 1.19 11.75
C ARG A 69 -8.35 1.77 10.79
N ASP A 70 -7.97 2.81 10.06
CA ASP A 70 -8.89 3.55 9.19
C ASP A 70 -9.36 2.67 8.01
N TRP A 71 -8.47 1.91 7.36
CA TRP A 71 -8.83 0.96 6.30
C TRP A 71 -9.66 -0.24 6.79
N ASN A 72 -9.38 -0.75 7.98
CA ASN A 72 -10.23 -1.80 8.57
C ASN A 72 -11.63 -1.28 8.91
N GLN A 73 -11.76 -0.01 9.30
CA GLN A 73 -13.05 0.64 9.45
C GLN A 73 -13.77 0.77 8.10
N SER A 74 -13.06 1.19 7.04
CA SER A 74 -13.66 1.35 5.71
C SER A 74 -14.09 0.05 5.03
N LEU A 75 -13.53 -1.10 5.46
CA LEU A 75 -14.03 -2.43 5.09
C LEU A 75 -15.44 -2.71 5.64
N GLN A 76 -15.80 -2.10 6.77
CA GLN A 76 -17.08 -2.32 7.47
C GLN A 76 -18.13 -1.25 7.15
N GLU A 77 -17.79 -0.24 6.35
CA GLU A 77 -18.72 0.83 5.99
C GLU A 77 -19.90 0.31 5.17
N GLN A 78 -21.06 0.91 5.40
CA GLN A 78 -22.27 0.59 4.66
C GLN A 78 -22.10 0.96 3.18
N SER A 79 -22.48 0.03 2.33
CA SER A 79 -22.37 0.15 0.88
C SER A 79 -23.33 1.20 0.32
N ALA A 80 -22.83 2.04 -0.59
CA ALA A 80 -23.61 3.08 -1.28
C ALA A 80 -24.17 2.61 -2.64
N GLY A 81 -23.92 1.36 -3.01
CA GLY A 81 -24.22 0.75 -4.31
C GLY A 81 -23.05 0.78 -5.31
N PHE A 82 -21.91 1.41 -4.97
CA PHE A 82 -20.69 1.48 -5.79
C PHE A 82 -19.45 1.75 -4.93
N PHE A 83 -18.26 1.37 -5.41
CA PHE A 83 -16.98 1.56 -4.68
C PHE A 83 -16.00 2.49 -5.44
N GLY A 84 -15.62 2.14 -6.67
CA GLY A 84 -14.56 2.85 -7.39
C GLY A 84 -15.06 3.98 -8.31
N THR A 85 -16.11 3.74 -9.08
CA THR A 85 -16.66 4.72 -10.03
C THR A 85 -18.17 4.73 -9.94
N THR A 86 -18.76 5.92 -9.92
CA THR A 86 -20.21 6.07 -9.96
C THR A 86 -20.73 5.59 -11.32
N PRO A 87 -21.60 4.58 -11.36
CA PRO A 87 -21.95 3.89 -12.60
C PRO A 87 -23.07 4.63 -13.34
N PHE A 88 -22.79 5.82 -13.86
CA PHE A 88 -23.77 6.56 -14.67
C PHE A 88 -23.95 5.97 -16.08
N PHE A 89 -22.90 5.35 -16.63
CA PHE A 89 -22.87 4.89 -18.03
C PHE A 89 -22.24 3.51 -18.23
N ILE A 90 -21.92 2.78 -17.16
CA ILE A 90 -21.16 1.52 -17.24
C ILE A 90 -22.10 0.35 -16.98
N SER A 91 -22.29 -0.50 -17.98
CA SER A 91 -23.19 -1.67 -17.90
C SER A 91 -22.61 -2.83 -17.07
N TYR A 92 -21.30 -2.87 -16.89
CA TYR A 92 -20.60 -3.89 -16.11
C TYR A 92 -19.74 -3.19 -15.05
N VAL A 93 -20.16 -3.34 -13.80
CA VAL A 93 -19.49 -2.78 -12.63
C VAL A 93 -19.28 -3.94 -11.68
N GLU A 94 -18.09 -4.01 -11.10
CA GLU A 94 -17.75 -5.01 -10.09
C GLU A 94 -18.75 -4.92 -8.92
N GLN A 95 -18.95 -6.04 -8.25
CA GLN A 95 -19.74 -6.01 -7.02
C GLN A 95 -19.03 -5.11 -6.00
N GLU A 96 -19.74 -4.11 -5.46
CA GLU A 96 -19.13 -3.12 -4.57
C GLU A 96 -18.37 -3.76 -3.41
N SER A 97 -18.96 -4.77 -2.76
CA SER A 97 -18.37 -5.47 -1.63
C SER A 97 -17.05 -6.16 -1.99
N GLU A 98 -16.98 -6.76 -3.18
CA GLU A 98 -15.78 -7.43 -3.68
C GLU A 98 -14.69 -6.41 -4.01
N ALA A 99 -15.03 -5.34 -4.75
CA ALA A 99 -14.10 -4.27 -5.08
C ALA A 99 -13.54 -3.55 -3.83
N ARG A 100 -14.41 -3.27 -2.85
CA ARG A 100 -14.03 -2.71 -1.54
C ARG A 100 -13.08 -3.63 -0.79
N THR A 101 -13.43 -4.92 -0.75
CA THR A 101 -12.60 -5.94 -0.09
C THR A 101 -11.24 -6.01 -0.75
N ALA A 102 -11.20 -6.10 -2.09
CA ALA A 102 -9.97 -6.14 -2.84
C ALA A 102 -9.10 -4.91 -2.60
N HIS A 103 -9.69 -3.72 -2.61
CA HIS A 103 -8.97 -2.47 -2.40
C HIS A 103 -8.35 -2.37 -1.01
N PHE A 104 -9.15 -2.49 0.05
CA PHE A 104 -8.60 -2.31 1.39
C PHE A 104 -7.71 -3.47 1.84
N LYS A 105 -7.96 -4.71 1.37
CA LYS A 105 -7.07 -5.83 1.64
C LYS A 105 -5.70 -5.67 0.98
N TYR A 106 -5.65 -5.08 -0.20
CA TYR A 106 -4.37 -4.69 -0.80
C TYR A 106 -3.59 -3.72 0.11
N LEU A 107 -4.25 -2.65 0.55
CA LEU A 107 -3.62 -1.62 1.40
C LEU A 107 -3.20 -2.16 2.77
N THR A 108 -4.06 -2.92 3.44
CA THR A 108 -3.74 -3.53 4.72
C THR A 108 -2.62 -4.56 4.60
N GLY A 109 -2.58 -5.32 3.50
CA GLY A 109 -1.50 -6.24 3.18
C GLY A 109 -0.15 -5.53 3.11
N LYS A 110 -0.06 -4.44 2.34
CA LYS A 110 1.17 -3.64 2.24
C LYS A 110 1.60 -3.02 3.57
N ALA A 111 0.66 -2.51 4.36
CA ALA A 111 0.98 -1.92 5.66
C ALA A 111 1.44 -2.97 6.69
N LYS A 112 0.80 -4.14 6.73
CA LYS A 112 1.25 -5.27 7.56
C LYS A 112 2.63 -5.74 7.18
N TRP A 113 2.91 -5.81 5.87
CA TRP A 113 4.24 -6.17 5.40
C TRP A 113 5.29 -5.15 5.85
N ALA A 114 5.00 -3.85 5.72
CA ALA A 114 5.88 -2.79 6.20
C ALA A 114 6.08 -2.80 7.73
N LEU A 115 5.15 -3.38 8.50
CA LEU A 115 5.27 -3.61 9.94
C LEU A 115 6.02 -4.91 10.29
N GLY A 116 6.34 -5.75 9.30
CA GLY A 116 6.98 -7.06 9.50
C GLY A 116 6.01 -8.22 9.74
N ASP A 117 4.69 -7.99 9.67
CA ASP A 117 3.67 -9.05 9.72
C ASP A 117 3.52 -9.70 8.34
N THR A 118 4.45 -10.61 8.01
CA THR A 118 4.52 -11.27 6.69
C THR A 118 3.35 -12.23 6.44
N GLU A 119 2.94 -13.01 7.45
CA GLU A 119 1.82 -13.93 7.35
C GLU A 119 0.49 -13.19 7.15
N GLY A 120 0.25 -12.16 7.97
CA GLY A 120 -0.95 -11.33 7.85
C GLY A 120 -0.98 -10.53 6.55
N ALA A 121 0.19 -10.10 6.04
CA ALA A 121 0.31 -9.44 4.75
C ALA A 121 -0.02 -10.39 3.59
N GLN A 122 0.58 -11.59 3.58
CA GLN A 122 0.33 -12.59 2.55
C GLN A 122 -1.16 -12.89 2.45
N LYS A 123 -1.81 -13.18 3.57
CA LYS A 123 -3.25 -13.48 3.62
C LYS A 123 -4.10 -12.35 3.05
N ASP A 124 -3.80 -11.10 3.41
CA ASP A 124 -4.55 -9.96 2.91
C ASP A 124 -4.31 -9.72 1.40
N LEU A 125 -3.08 -9.90 0.91
CA LEU A 125 -2.76 -9.78 -0.52
C LEU A 125 -3.42 -10.89 -1.36
N GLU A 126 -3.45 -12.13 -0.87
CA GLU A 126 -4.17 -13.25 -1.52
C GLU A 126 -5.67 -12.98 -1.61
N VAL A 127 -6.28 -12.42 -0.56
CA VAL A 127 -7.68 -11.99 -0.59
C VAL A 127 -7.88 -10.85 -1.58
N SER A 128 -6.96 -9.89 -1.65
CA SER A 128 -7.06 -8.83 -2.66
C SER A 128 -7.04 -9.39 -4.08
N GLN A 129 -6.15 -10.33 -4.35
CA GLN A 129 -5.96 -10.94 -5.65
C GLN A 129 -7.17 -11.76 -6.09
N SER A 130 -7.83 -12.47 -5.15
CA SER A 130 -8.99 -13.30 -5.48
C SER A 130 -10.22 -12.47 -5.86
N PHE A 131 -10.43 -11.32 -5.22
CA PHE A 131 -11.55 -10.42 -5.49
C PHE A 131 -11.29 -9.43 -6.64
N ASP A 132 -10.03 -9.12 -6.95
CA ASP A 132 -9.64 -8.31 -8.11
C ASP A 132 -8.39 -8.90 -8.78
N PRO A 133 -8.58 -9.90 -9.67
CA PRO A 133 -7.47 -10.50 -10.40
C PRO A 133 -6.74 -9.52 -11.33
N GLY A 134 -7.40 -8.41 -11.72
CA GLY A 134 -6.85 -7.36 -12.57
C GLY A 134 -5.88 -6.43 -11.85
N LYS A 135 -5.83 -6.46 -10.51
CA LYS A 135 -4.91 -5.67 -9.71
C LYS A 135 -3.49 -6.21 -9.77
N LEU A 136 -2.77 -5.85 -10.82
CA LEU A 136 -1.40 -6.29 -11.06
C LEU A 136 -0.46 -6.08 -9.85
N HIS A 137 -0.59 -4.96 -9.14
CA HIS A 137 0.30 -4.69 -8.02
C HIS A 137 0.15 -5.67 -6.84
N ALA A 138 -1.05 -6.24 -6.63
CA ALA A 138 -1.23 -7.28 -5.61
C ALA A 138 -0.43 -8.55 -5.95
N TRP A 139 -0.34 -8.91 -7.23
CA TRP A 139 0.50 -10.02 -7.71
C TRP A 139 1.98 -9.76 -7.48
N ILE A 140 2.46 -8.56 -7.85
CA ILE A 140 3.88 -8.19 -7.73
C ILE A 140 4.29 -8.18 -6.24
N ASP A 141 3.51 -7.50 -5.39
CA ASP A 141 3.82 -7.40 -3.95
C ASP A 141 3.78 -8.78 -3.27
N LEU A 142 2.87 -9.68 -3.68
CA LEU A 142 2.79 -11.04 -3.14
C LEU A 142 4.00 -11.89 -3.54
N GLN A 143 4.42 -11.80 -4.81
CA GLN A 143 5.60 -12.52 -5.30
C GLN A 143 6.87 -12.03 -4.59
N GLU A 144 7.05 -10.71 -4.45
CA GLU A 144 8.19 -10.14 -3.75
C GLU A 144 8.22 -10.55 -2.27
N LEU A 145 7.05 -10.60 -1.61
CA LEU A 145 6.93 -11.09 -0.23
C LEU A 145 7.36 -12.57 -0.13
N GLN A 146 6.95 -13.41 -1.08
CA GLN A 146 7.33 -14.83 -1.13
C GLN A 146 8.83 -15.00 -1.37
N GLU A 147 9.44 -14.27 -2.30
CA GLU A 147 10.87 -14.36 -2.59
C GLU A 147 11.73 -13.96 -1.37
N ASN A 148 11.31 -12.94 -0.62
CA ASN A 148 11.97 -12.50 0.60
C ASN A 148 11.90 -13.52 1.76
N LEU A 149 10.87 -14.37 1.80
CA LEU A 149 10.76 -15.45 2.78
C LEU A 149 11.73 -16.61 2.49
N HIS A 150 12.10 -16.84 1.22
CA HIS A 150 13.01 -17.91 0.82
C HIS A 150 14.49 -17.50 0.90
N SER A 151 14.76 -16.20 1.03
CA SER A 151 16.12 -15.61 1.06
C SER A 151 16.66 -15.38 2.47
N ASN A 152 15.88 -15.67 3.51
CA ASN A 152 16.27 -15.66 4.94
C ASN A 152 16.35 -17.08 5.49
#